data_AF-A0A963WKU6-F1
#
_entry.id   AF-A0A963WKU6-F1
#
_cell.length_a   1.000
_cell.length_b   1.000
_cell.length_c   1.000
_cell.angle_alpha   90.00
_cell.angle_beta   90.00
_cell.angle_gamma   90.00
#
_symmetry.space_group_name_H-M   'P 1'
#
loop_
_entity.id
_entity.type
_entity.pdbx_description
1 polymer ?
#
loop_
_entity_poly.entity_id
_entity_poly.type
_entity_poly.pdbx_seq_one_letter_code
_entity_poly.pdbx_strand_id
1 'polypeptide(L)' 'MRVLLIEDEPTTAKAIELMLTTEGFNVYSTDLGEEGLDLGKLYDYDIILL' A
#
# COMPACT_ATOMS: atom_id res chain seq x y z
N MET A 1 9.81 -1.11 -7.78
CA MET A 1 8.39 -1.46 -7.91
C MET A 1 7.63 -0.80 -6.75
N ARG A 2 6.59 -0.04 -7.07
CA ARG A 2 5.77 0.76 -6.14
C ARG A 2 4.48 0.02 -5.83
N VAL A 3 4.20 -0.15 -4.54
CA VAL A 3 3.02 -0.84 -4.05
C VAL A 3 2.15 0.15 -3.29
N LEU A 4 0.86 0.16 -3.59
CA LEU A 4 -0.16 0.81 -2.78
C LEU A 4 -0.83 -0.27 -1.91
N LEU A 5 -0.74 -0.13 -0.60
CA LEU A 5 -1.39 -0.99 0.38
C LEU A 5 -2.58 -0.25 0.98
N ILE A 6 -3.78 -0.80 0.84
CA ILE A 6 -4.99 -0.32 1.49
C ILE A 6 -5.36 -1.35 2.54
N GLU A 7 -5.29 -1.00 3.82
CA GLU A 7 -5.53 -1.93 4.93
C GLU A 7 -5.94 -1.12 6.18
N ASP A 8 -7.10 -1.44 6.75
CA ASP A 8 -7.68 -0.71 7.88
C ASP A 8 -7.16 -1.20 9.23
N GLU A 9 -6.65 -2.44 9.30
CA GLU A 9 -6.06 -2.98 10.53
C GLU A 9 -4.56 -2.63 10.64
N PRO A 10 -4.14 -1.80 11.63
CA PRO A 10 -2.78 -1.26 11.68
C PRO A 10 -1.68 -2.32 11.83
N THR A 11 -1.97 -3.43 12.51
CA THR A 11 -1.00 -4.51 12.75
C THR A 11 -0.71 -5.28 11.47
N THR A 12 -1.76 -5.56 10.70
CA THR A 12 -1.74 -6.23 9.40
C THR A 12 -1.06 -5.33 8.38
N ALA A 13 -1.43 -4.05 8.33
CA ALA A 13 -0.78 -3.06 7.49
C ALA A 13 0.73 -3.01 7.75
N LYS A 14 1.12 -2.98 9.04
CA LYS A 14 2.53 -2.92 9.42
C LYS A 14 3.30 -4.19 9.08
N ALA A 15 2.69 -5.35 9.28
CA ALA A 15 3.28 -6.63 8.94
C ALA A 15 3.56 -6.75 7.44
N ILE A 16 2.59 -6.35 6.60
CA ILE A 16 2.72 -6.36 5.14
C ILE A 16 3.75 -5.33 4.67
N GLU A 17 3.71 -4.11 5.21
CA GLU A 17 4.67 -3.05 4.89
C GLU A 17 6.11 -3.50 5.18
N LEU A 18 6.36 -4.11 6.34
CA LEU A 18 7.67 -4.63 6.72
C LEU A 18 8.14 -5.75 5.77
N MET A 19 7.26 -6.70 5.45
CA MET A 19 7.57 -7.79 4.52
C MET A 19 7.99 -7.25 3.16
N LEU A 20 7.18 -6.36 2.57
CA LEU A 20 7.42 -5.82 1.24
C LEU A 20 8.64 -4.88 1.21
N THR A 21 8.82 -4.06 2.24
CA THR A 21 10.00 -3.17 2.33
C THR A 21 11.29 -3.99 2.47
N THR A 22 11.25 -5.12 3.19
CA THR A 22 12.40 -6.03 3.32
C THR A 22 12.83 -6.62 1.98
N GLU A 23 11.87 -6.90 1.10
CA GLU A 23 12.10 -7.34 -0.29
C GLU A 23 12.50 -6.19 -1.24
N GLY A 24 12.64 -4.96 -0.73
CA GLY A 24 13.06 -3.79 -1.50
C GLY A 24 11.94 -3.09 -2.27
N PHE A 25 10.68 -3.35 -1.94
CA PHE A 25 9.54 -2.63 -2.50
C PHE A 25 9.35 -1.26 -1.85
N ASN A 26 8.91 -0.28 -2.65
CA ASN A 26 8.48 1.01 -2.13
C ASN A 26 6.98 0.93 -1.83
N VAL A 27 6.64 0.82 -0.55
CA VAL A 27 5.25 0.69 -0.09
C VAL A 27 4.71 2.05 0.34
N TYR A 28 3.52 2.39 -0.14
CA TYR A 28 2.69 3.46 0.38
C TYR A 28 1.45 2.82 0.97
N SER A 29 1.09 3.17 2.20
CA SER A 29 -0.09 2.63 2.88
C SER A 29 -1.12 3.71 3.20
N THR A 30 -2.40 3.32 3.15
CA THR A 30 -3.55 4.10 3.64
C THR A 30 -4.56 3.14 4.26
N ASP A 31 -5.31 3.60 5.25
CA ASP A 31 -6.43 2.89 5.87
C ASP A 31 -7.78 3.27 5.24
N LEU A 32 -7.79 4.23 4.31
CA LEU A 32 -8.99 4.74 3.67
C LEU A 32 -9.07 4.29 2.21
N GLY A 33 -10.11 3.52 1.88
CA GLY A 33 -10.37 3.10 0.50
C GLY A 33 -10.60 4.25 -0.48
N GLU A 34 -11.19 5.37 -0.03
CA GLU A 34 -11.36 6.57 -0.86
C GLU A 34 -10.02 7.21 -1.22
N GLU A 35 -9.12 7.35 -0.24
CA GLU A 35 -7.77 7.87 -0.48
C GLU A 35 -7.00 6.93 -1.40
N GLY A 36 -7.05 5.62 -1.16
CA GLY A 36 -6.36 4.66 -2.02
C GLY A 36 -6.91 4.62 -3.45
N LEU A 37 -8.21 4.85 -3.65
CA LEU A 37 -8.79 5.02 -4.98
C LEU A 37 -8.26 6.27 -5.69
N ASP A 38 -8.12 7.38 -4.98
CA ASP A 38 -7.56 8.62 -5.54
C ASP A 38 -6.06 8.48 -5.84
N LEU A 39 -5.30 7.87 -4.93
CA LEU A 39 -3.88 7.57 -5.12
C LEU A 39 -3.66 6.64 -6.32
N GLY A 40 -4.45 5.57 -6.44
CA GLY A 40 -4.36 4.62 -7.55
C GLY A 40 -4.72 5.20 -8.92
N LYS A 41 -5.45 6.32 -8.96
CA LYS A 41 -5.74 7.07 -10.21
C LYS A 41 -4.67 8.10 -10.54
N LEU A 42 -4.09 8.74 -9.52
CA LEU A 42 -3.15 9.85 -9.69
C LEU A 42 -1.70 9.37 -9.90
N TYR A 43 -1.35 8.20 -9.39
CA TYR A 43 0.00 7.67 -9.44
C TYR A 43 0.05 6.30 -10.10
N ASP A 44 1.13 6.06 -10.86
CA ASP A 44 1.43 4.77 -11.45
C ASP A 44 2.01 3.83 -10.38
N TYR A 45 1.13 3.06 -9.74
CA TYR A 45 1.51 1.93 -8.90
C TYR A 45 1.59 0.66 -9.75
N ASP A 46 2.60 -0.17 -9.48
CA ASP A 46 2.76 -1.44 -10.18
C ASP A 46 1.80 -2.51 -9.62
N ILE A 47 1.48 -2.40 -8.32
CA ILE A 47 0.61 -3.33 -7.58
C ILE A 47 -0.24 -2.52 -6.59
N ILE A 48 -1.52 -2.89 -6.50
CA ILE A 48 -2.44 -2.43 -5.46
C ILE A 48 -2.88 -3.65 -4.64
N LEU A 49 -2.73 -3.57 -3.32
CA LEU A 49 -3.21 -4.55 -2.34
C LEU A 49 -4.36 -3.90 -1.56
N LEU A 50 -5.46 -4.63 -1.41
CA LEU A 50 -6.73 -4.21 -0.81
C LEU A 50 -7.11 -5.09 0.37
#